data_AF-A0A1Q2U1Z8-F1
#
_entry.id   AF-A0A1Q2U1Z8-F1
#
_cell.length_a   1.000
_cell.length_b   1.000
_cell.length_c   1.000
_cell.angle_alpha   90.00
_cell.angle_beta   90.00
_cell.angle_gamma   90.00
#
_symmetry.space_group_name_H-M   'P 1'
#
loop_
_entity.id
_entity.type
_entity.pdbx_description
1 polymer ?
#
loop_
_entity_poly.entity_id
_entity_poly.type
_entity_poly.pdbx_seq_one_letter_code
_entity_poly.pdbx_strand_id
1 'polypeptide(L)'
;MNIPELGRLEEISLRKAWSHKAHSFTPWLAQHLDKLAEHIGIPLELEGQEVAVETFFADILARNPQDDSLVLIENQLENTDHTHLGQIMTYLAGLEV
;
A
#
# COMPACT_ATOMS: atom_id res chain seq x y z
N MET A 1 -11.28 -38.79 10.04
CA MET A 1 -10.80 -37.48 9.54
C MET A 1 -9.93 -36.91 10.66
N ASN A 2 -8.62 -36.77 10.46
CA ASN A 2 -7.77 -36.17 11.49
C ASN A 2 -7.93 -34.66 11.43
N ILE A 3 -8.28 -34.06 12.57
CA ILE A 3 -8.32 -32.60 12.71
C ILE A 3 -6.85 -32.13 12.74
N PRO A 4 -6.46 -31.11 11.95
CA PRO A 4 -5.11 -30.56 11.98
C PRO A 4 -4.81 -29.95 13.34
N GLU A 5 -3.54 -29.91 13.72
CA GLU A 5 -3.08 -29.21 14.93
C GLU A 5 -3.34 -27.71 14.76
N LEU A 6 -4.10 -27.13 15.69
CA LEU A 6 -4.50 -25.72 15.66
C LEU A 6 -3.61 -24.90 16.60
N GLY A 7 -3.13 -23.75 16.13
CA GLY A 7 -2.38 -22.78 16.94
C GLY A 7 -3.28 -21.76 17.64
N ARG A 8 -2.67 -20.91 18.48
CA ARG A 8 -3.35 -19.77 19.12
C ARG A 8 -3.05 -18.49 18.35
N LEU A 9 -4.10 -17.74 17.99
CA LEU A 9 -3.95 -16.38 17.46
C LEU A 9 -3.54 -15.43 18.59
N GLU A 10 -2.49 -14.65 18.37
CA GLU A 10 -2.01 -13.65 19.33
C GLU A 10 -1.99 -12.27 18.69
N GLU A 11 -2.52 -11.30 19.44
CA GLU A 11 -2.48 -9.90 19.04
C GLU A 11 -1.11 -9.30 19.37
N ILE A 12 -0.49 -8.64 18.40
CA ILE A 12 0.78 -7.95 18.56
C ILE A 12 0.67 -6.52 18.06
N SER A 13 1.50 -5.63 18.61
CA SER A 13 1.65 -4.29 18.05
C SER A 13 2.14 -4.38 16.60
N LEU A 14 1.53 -3.59 15.70
CA LEU A 14 1.94 -3.50 14.29
C LEU A 14 3.44 -3.18 14.15
N ARG A 15 4.00 -2.39 15.08
CA ARG A 15 5.42 -2.01 15.09
C ARG A 15 6.38 -3.17 15.39
N LYS A 16 5.88 -4.28 15.93
CA LYS A 16 6.67 -5.51 16.05
C LYS A 16 6.83 -6.21 14.69
N ALA A 17 5.85 -6.10 13.80
CA ALA A 17 5.90 -6.65 12.45
C ALA A 17 6.59 -5.68 11.46
N TRP A 18 6.25 -4.40 11.55
CA TRP A 18 6.79 -3.34 10.71
C TRP A 18 7.40 -2.25 11.57
N SER A 19 8.70 -2.38 11.86
CA SER A 19 9.42 -1.44 12.71
C SER A 19 9.45 -0.03 12.12
N HIS A 20 9.45 0.10 10.80
CA HIS A 20 9.39 1.38 10.11
C HIS A 20 8.46 1.36 8.89
N LYS A 21 7.80 2.51 8.59
CA LYS A 21 6.83 2.61 7.49
C LYS A 21 7.53 2.39 6.14
N ALA A 22 8.41 3.31 5.76
CA ALA A 22 9.08 3.30 4.46
C ALA A 22 9.99 2.06 4.25
N HIS A 23 10.63 1.55 5.31
CA HIS A 23 11.60 0.44 5.18
C HIS A 23 11.04 -0.93 5.53
N SER A 24 9.79 -1.03 6.00
CA SER A 24 9.21 -2.33 6.36
C SER A 24 7.78 -2.47 5.88
N PHE A 25 6.90 -1.52 6.20
CA PHE A 25 5.49 -1.63 5.82
C PHE A 25 5.26 -1.40 4.32
N THR A 26 5.81 -0.33 3.74
CA THR A 26 5.63 -0.01 2.31
C THR A 26 6.16 -1.13 1.39
N PRO A 27 7.38 -1.69 1.60
CA PRO A 27 7.86 -2.81 0.79
C PRO A 27 7.04 -4.09 0.98
N TRP A 28 6.56 -4.34 2.20
CA TRP A 28 5.68 -5.47 2.45
C TRP A 28 4.36 -5.31 1.72
N LEU A 29 3.74 -4.13 1.77
CA LEU A 29 2.48 -3.86 1.08
C LEU A 29 2.65 -3.97 -0.45
N ALA A 30 3.73 -3.44 -1.00
CA ALA A 30 4.04 -3.54 -2.44
C ALA A 30 4.18 -5.00 -2.92
N GLN A 31 4.66 -5.90 -2.06
CA GLN A 31 4.72 -7.35 -2.36
C GLN A 31 3.38 -8.08 -2.17
N HIS A 32 2.41 -7.44 -1.53
CA HIS A 32 1.10 -8.02 -1.19
C HIS A 32 -0.07 -7.15 -1.70
N LEU A 33 0.11 -6.53 -2.87
CA LEU A 33 -0.95 -5.73 -3.51
C LEU A 33 -2.18 -6.57 -3.86
N ASP A 34 -2.04 -7.89 -4.00
CA ASP A 34 -3.13 -8.85 -4.17
C ASP A 34 -4.17 -8.73 -3.05
N LYS A 35 -3.72 -8.61 -1.79
CA LYS A 35 -4.61 -8.47 -0.62
C LYS A 35 -5.37 -7.15 -0.63
N LEU A 36 -4.70 -6.08 -1.05
CA LEU A 36 -5.32 -4.76 -1.17
C LEU A 36 -6.33 -4.77 -2.33
N ALA A 37 -5.93 -5.31 -3.48
CA ALA A 37 -6.76 -5.44 -4.67
C ALA A 37 -8.06 -6.20 -4.38
N GLU A 38 -7.99 -7.31 -3.64
CA GLU A 38 -9.16 -8.06 -3.20
C GLU A 38 -10.13 -7.21 -2.36
N HIS A 39 -9.61 -6.36 -1.47
CA HIS A 39 -10.42 -5.52 -0.60
C HIS A 39 -11.07 -4.33 -1.32
N ILE A 40 -10.37 -3.70 -2.26
CA ILE A 40 -10.86 -2.51 -2.96
C ILE A 40 -11.59 -2.85 -4.27
N GLY A 41 -11.49 -4.09 -4.75
CA GLY A 41 -12.12 -4.55 -5.99
C GLY A 41 -11.45 -4.04 -7.27
N ILE A 42 -10.20 -3.58 -7.18
CA ILE A 42 -9.41 -3.06 -8.30
C ILE A 42 -8.15 -3.93 -8.41
N PRO A 43 -7.89 -4.61 -9.55
CA PRO A 43 -6.62 -5.30 -9.76
C PRO A 43 -5.43 -4.34 -9.73
N LEU A 44 -4.33 -4.73 -9.11
CA LEU A 44 -3.15 -3.87 -8.94
C LEU A 44 -1.89 -4.62 -9.38
N GLU A 45 -1.20 -4.08 -10.38
CA GLU A 45 0.16 -4.45 -10.76
C GLU A 45 1.13 -3.38 -10.28
N LEU A 46 2.22 -3.77 -9.59
CA LEU A 46 3.19 -2.81 -9.09
C LEU A 46 3.95 -2.14 -10.26
N GLU A 47 3.88 -0.81 -10.34
CA GLU A 47 4.72 0.00 -11.24
C GLU A 47 6.00 0.44 -10.54
N GLY A 48 5.90 0.86 -9.29
CA GLY A 48 7.06 1.33 -8.54
C GLY A 48 6.77 1.65 -7.07
N GLN A 49 7.86 1.86 -6.34
CA GLN A 49 7.88 2.38 -4.97
C GLN A 49 8.72 3.65 -4.95
N GLU A 50 8.41 4.58 -4.05
CA GLU A 50 9.11 5.87 -3.94
C GLU A 50 9.18 6.58 -5.31
N VAL A 51 8.04 6.64 -5.99
CA VAL A 51 7.94 7.16 -7.37
C VAL A 51 7.98 8.68 -7.33
N ALA A 52 8.92 9.27 -8.07
CA ALA A 52 9.07 10.72 -8.12
C ALA A 52 7.82 11.39 -8.73
N VAL A 53 7.30 12.39 -8.03
CA VAL A 53 6.22 13.28 -8.47
C VAL A 53 6.68 14.72 -8.25
N GLU A 54 7.20 15.33 -9.32
CA GLU A 54 7.90 16.61 -9.27
C GLU A 54 9.04 16.64 -8.22
N THR A 55 8.81 17.32 -7.10
CA THR A 55 9.76 17.46 -5.98
C THR A 55 9.45 16.52 -4.81
N PHE A 56 8.41 15.70 -4.94
CA PHE A 56 7.95 14.74 -3.94
C PHE A 56 8.12 13.30 -4.43
N PHE A 57 7.83 12.35 -3.55
CA PHE A 57 7.87 10.92 -3.84
C PHE A 57 6.60 10.29 -3.30
N ALA A 58 5.89 9.56 -4.15
CA ALA A 58 4.75 8.77 -3.76
C ALA A 58 5.19 7.40 -3.26
N ASP A 59 4.52 6.89 -2.22
CA ASP A 59 4.90 5.63 -1.56
C ASP A 59 4.88 4.46 -2.56
N ILE A 60 3.73 4.23 -3.23
CA ILE A 60 3.54 3.17 -4.22
C ILE A 60 2.72 3.71 -5.41
N LEU A 61 3.15 3.35 -6.61
CA LEU A 61 2.36 3.47 -7.83
C LEU A 61 2.04 2.07 -8.35
N ALA A 62 0.78 1.84 -8.68
CA ALA A 62 0.31 0.61 -9.30
C ALA A 62 -0.46 0.93 -10.59
N ARG A 63 -0.62 -0.07 -11.45
CA ARG A 63 -1.44 -0.02 -12.65
C ARG A 63 -2.62 -0.97 -12.50
N ASN A 64 -3.79 -0.54 -12.91
CA ASN A 64 -4.95 -1.41 -13.08
C ASN A 64 -4.89 -2.05 -14.48
N PRO A 65 -4.59 -3.35 -14.61
CA PRO A 65 -4.51 -4.00 -15.92
C PRO A 65 -5.86 -4.10 -16.65
N GLN A 66 -6.99 -3.76 -16.02
CA GLN A 66 -8.31 -3.79 -16.67
C GLN A 66 -8.54 -2.62 -17.63
N ASP A 67 -8.01 -1.45 -17.31
CA ASP A 67 -8.24 -0.21 -18.06
C ASP A 67 -6.98 0.67 -18.21
N ASP A 68 -5.82 0.15 -17.81
CA ASP A 68 -4.51 0.81 -17.86
C ASP A 68 -4.41 2.05 -16.95
N SER A 69 -5.39 2.30 -16.08
CA SER A 69 -5.34 3.43 -15.15
C SER A 69 -4.24 3.27 -14.10
N LEU A 70 -3.62 4.39 -13.72
CA LEU A 70 -2.68 4.43 -12.61
C LEU A 70 -3.43 4.58 -11.27
N VAL A 71 -2.97 3.83 -10.28
CA VAL A 71 -3.46 3.85 -8.90
C VAL A 71 -2.33 4.30 -7.99
N LEU A 72 -2.48 5.52 -7.46
CA LEU A 72 -1.59 6.06 -6.44
C LEU A 72 -1.98 5.50 -5.07
N ILE A 73 -1.00 5.02 -4.31
CA ILE A 73 -1.20 4.46 -2.97
C ILE A 73 -0.23 5.15 -1.99
N GLU A 74 -0.79 5.98 -1.10
CA GLU A 74 -0.10 6.55 0.07
C GLU A 74 -0.50 5.77 1.32
N ASN A 75 0.30 4.77 1.71
CA ASN A 75 -0.08 3.87 2.79
C ASN A 75 0.14 4.51 4.17
N GLN A 76 -0.56 4.10 5.21
CA GLN A 76 -0.29 4.55 6.57
C GLN A 76 -0.49 3.38 7.54
N LEU A 77 0.44 3.21 8.49
CA LEU A 77 0.37 2.12 9.46
C LEU A 77 -0.57 2.45 10.63
N GLU A 78 -0.62 3.72 11.00
CA GLU A 78 -1.47 4.25 12.07
C GLU A 78 -2.73 4.90 11.47
N ASN A 79 -3.57 5.50 12.31
CA ASN A 79 -4.77 6.20 11.85
C ASN A 79 -4.47 7.22 10.75
N THR A 80 -5.35 7.26 9.74
CA THR A 80 -5.28 8.24 8.66
C THR A 80 -5.35 9.67 9.18
N ASP A 81 -4.69 10.59 8.48
CA ASP A 81 -4.73 12.02 8.77
C ASP A 81 -4.91 12.88 7.50
N HIS A 82 -5.08 14.18 7.70
CA HIS A 82 -5.28 15.15 6.61
C HIS A 82 -3.99 15.44 5.83
N THR A 83 -2.82 15.15 6.40
CA THR A 83 -1.54 15.30 5.70
C THR A 83 -1.48 14.29 4.56
N HIS A 84 -1.79 13.02 4.84
CA HIS A 84 -1.79 11.98 3.81
C HIS A 84 -2.86 12.22 2.75
N LEU A 85 -4.04 12.71 3.12
CA LEU A 85 -5.04 13.15 2.14
C LEU A 85 -4.50 14.28 1.24
N GLY A 86 -3.82 15.27 1.84
CA GLY A 86 -3.18 16.36 1.08
C GLY A 86 -2.09 15.85 0.12
N GLN A 87 -1.30 14.87 0.55
CA GLN A 87 -0.29 14.21 -0.30
C GLN A 87 -0.95 13.53 -1.50
N ILE A 88 -1.97 12.70 -1.27
CA ILE A 88 -2.72 12.02 -2.35
C ILE A 88 -3.22 13.04 -3.37
N MET A 89 -3.88 14.13 -2.92
CA MET A 89 -4.40 15.15 -3.83
C MET A 89 -3.30 15.88 -4.60
N THR A 90 -2.18 16.18 -3.93
CA THR A 90 -1.03 16.85 -4.56
C THR A 90 -0.39 15.95 -5.62
N TYR A 91 -0.16 14.68 -5.29
CA TYR A 91 0.53 13.75 -6.17
C TYR A 91 -0.35 13.33 -7.34
N LEU A 92 -1.66 13.15 -7.14
CA LEU A 92 -2.60 12.93 -8.24
C LEU A 92 -2.63 14.09 -9.24
N ALA A 93 -2.42 15.33 -8.78
CA ALA A 93 -2.36 16.49 -9.66
C ALA A 93 -1.01 16.62 -10.40
N GLY A 94 0.07 16.10 -9.82
CA GLY A 94 1.43 16.17 -10.38
C GLY A 94 1.87 14.94 -11.17
N LEU A 95 1.18 13.81 -11.04
CA LEU A 95 1.34 12.66 -11.93
C LEU A 95 0.73 13.03 -13.28
N GLU A 96 1.57 13.14 -14.31
CA GLU A 96 1.10 13.25 -15.70
C GLU A 96 0.46 11.90 -16.09
N VAL A 97 -0.83 11.75 -15.77
CA VAL A 97 -1.72 10.67 -16.24
C VAL A 97 -2.41 11.04 -17.54
#